data_AF-H1KVX0-F1
#
_entry.id   AF-H1KVX0-F1
#
_cell.length_a   1.000
_cell.length_b   1.000
_cell.length_c   1.000
_cell.angle_alpha   90.00
_cell.angle_beta   90.00
_cell.angle_gamma   90.00
#
_symmetry.space_group_name_H-M   'P 1'
#
loop_
_entity.id
_entity.type
_entity.pdbx_description
1 polymer ?
#
loop_
_entity_poly.entity_id
_entity_poly.type
_entity_poly.pdbx_seq_one_letter_code
_entity_poly.pdbx_strand_id
1 'polypeptide(L)'
;SPAARSVRAAAALEIGGLRGPAPIPKNSFDGMRAAVALQRNATERVPRAKKRLKPVDWDLAEDILDRLEIALDAFRTDLQPEIGNLVALAAGHREACERMMGEADEGDADETDDPSLDTLDGLFDDLESAEQEELPGRFSDYAAFFTALSRDRTVACAQRSAHPRLRILGPLEARLLSVDRIVLGGLDETVWPVRQTTDAFLNRPMRGDVGLSPPERRIGQAAHDFVQGLGTHDAVVTRAAKREGSPTVPSRFLQRLRAFGGDAVWADAIARGQRLRGL
;
A
#
# COMPACT_ATOMS: atom_id res chain seq x y z
N SER A 1 -4.48 10.72 -25.43
CA SER A 1 -4.21 9.36 -24.93
C SER A 1 -5.48 8.74 -24.38
N PRO A 2 -5.59 7.40 -24.37
CA PRO A 2 -6.68 6.66 -23.75
C PRO A 2 -6.91 7.07 -22.28
N ALA A 3 -5.84 7.22 -21.50
CA ALA A 3 -5.91 7.67 -20.11
C ALA A 3 -6.62 9.03 -19.93
N ALA A 4 -6.30 10.03 -20.77
CA ALA A 4 -6.97 11.33 -20.70
C ALA A 4 -8.46 11.25 -21.06
N ARG A 5 -8.85 10.33 -21.95
CA ARG A 5 -10.26 10.08 -22.28
C ARG A 5 -10.99 9.45 -21.10
N SER A 6 -10.41 8.45 -20.43
CA SER A 6 -10.99 7.82 -19.24
C SER A 6 -11.18 8.82 -18.09
N VAL A 7 -10.18 9.65 -17.79
CA VAL A 7 -10.29 10.71 -16.77
C VAL A 7 -11.41 11.69 -17.10
N ARG A 8 -11.53 12.09 -18.37
CA ARG A 8 -12.59 13.00 -18.82
C ARG A 8 -13.98 12.36 -18.71
N ALA A 9 -14.12 11.09 -19.09
CA ALA A 9 -15.37 10.34 -18.99
C ALA A 9 -15.82 10.17 -17.53
N ALA A 10 -14.91 9.79 -16.62
CA ALA A 10 -15.20 9.68 -15.19
C ALA A 10 -15.66 11.02 -14.58
N ALA A 11 -14.97 12.12 -14.92
CA ALA A 11 -15.37 13.45 -14.47
C ALA A 11 -16.75 13.87 -15.03
N ALA A 12 -17.04 13.51 -16.28
CA ALA A 12 -18.34 13.79 -16.89
C ALA A 12 -19.47 13.00 -16.23
N LEU A 13 -19.27 11.72 -15.92
CA LEU A 13 -20.22 10.90 -15.17
C LEU A 13 -20.46 11.45 -13.76
N GLU A 14 -19.40 11.82 -13.05
CA GLU A 14 -19.49 12.41 -11.71
C GLU A 14 -20.33 13.70 -11.73
N ILE A 15 -19.96 14.65 -12.59
CA ILE A 15 -20.63 15.94 -12.70
C ILE A 15 -22.06 15.78 -13.24
N GLY A 16 -22.23 14.94 -14.25
CA GLY A 16 -23.45 14.77 -15.03
C GLY A 16 -24.53 13.99 -14.30
N GLY A 17 -24.19 12.85 -13.69
CA GLY A 17 -25.16 11.92 -13.10
C GLY A 17 -25.06 11.74 -11.59
N LEU A 18 -23.86 11.82 -10.99
CA LEU A 18 -23.64 11.41 -9.59
C LEU A 18 -23.67 12.58 -8.58
N ARG A 19 -23.55 13.83 -9.04
CA ARG A 19 -23.79 15.02 -8.22
C ARG A 19 -25.28 15.35 -8.17
N GLY A 20 -25.96 14.82 -7.15
CA GLY A 20 -27.40 15.04 -6.96
C GLY A 20 -28.05 14.00 -6.06
N PRO A 21 -29.38 13.85 -6.12
CA PRO A 21 -30.06 12.72 -5.47
C PRO A 21 -29.49 11.39 -5.98
N ALA A 22 -29.45 10.39 -5.10
CA ALA A 22 -28.91 9.08 -5.44
C ALA A 22 -29.64 8.49 -6.66
N PRO A 23 -28.91 7.87 -7.61
CA PRO A 23 -29.51 7.16 -8.74
C PRO A 23 -30.57 6.13 -8.31
N ILE A 24 -31.64 5.99 -9.09
CA ILE A 24 -32.74 5.04 -8.85
C ILE A 24 -32.97 4.23 -10.12
N PRO A 25 -32.93 2.88 -10.08
CA PRO A 25 -32.70 2.04 -8.89
C PRO A 25 -31.32 2.26 -8.25
N LYS A 26 -31.26 2.09 -6.92
CA LYS A 26 -30.00 2.25 -6.19
C LYS A 26 -29.05 1.12 -6.58
N ASN A 27 -27.74 1.42 -6.61
CA ASN A 27 -26.68 0.45 -6.88
C ASN A 27 -26.83 -0.29 -8.22
N SER A 28 -27.38 0.36 -9.26
CA SER A 28 -27.49 -0.23 -10.59
C SER A 28 -27.00 0.72 -11.69
N PHE A 29 -26.47 0.15 -12.77
CA PHE A 29 -26.08 0.89 -13.96
C PHE A 29 -27.27 1.57 -14.63
N ASP A 30 -28.44 0.93 -14.66
CA ASP A 30 -29.68 1.53 -15.16
C ASP A 30 -30.07 2.79 -14.38
N GLY A 31 -29.92 2.78 -13.05
CA GLY A 31 -30.17 3.95 -12.23
C GLY A 31 -29.20 5.08 -12.57
N MET A 32 -27.91 4.76 -12.77
CA MET A 32 -26.89 5.74 -13.17
C MET A 32 -27.18 6.31 -14.56
N ARG A 33 -27.55 5.49 -15.54
CA ARG A 33 -27.96 5.94 -16.88
C ARG A 33 -29.18 6.86 -16.81
N ALA A 34 -30.19 6.49 -16.03
CA ALA A 34 -31.38 7.32 -15.83
C ALA A 34 -31.03 8.68 -15.21
N ALA A 35 -30.10 8.70 -14.25
CA ALA A 35 -29.61 9.95 -13.66
C ALA A 35 -28.87 10.83 -14.68
N VAL A 36 -27.98 10.24 -15.50
CA VAL A 36 -27.28 10.96 -16.58
C VAL A 36 -28.28 11.52 -17.60
N ALA A 37 -29.21 10.70 -18.09
CA ALA A 37 -30.21 11.09 -19.08
C ALA A 37 -31.16 12.19 -18.57
N LEU A 38 -31.59 12.11 -17.31
CA LEU A 38 -32.41 13.14 -16.67
C LEU A 38 -31.67 14.49 -16.63
N GLN A 39 -30.39 14.47 -16.29
CA GLN A 39 -29.58 15.69 -16.15
C GLN A 39 -29.15 16.27 -17.49
N ARG A 40 -28.93 15.43 -18.51
CA ARG A 40 -28.66 15.83 -19.90
C ARG A 40 -29.82 16.64 -20.49
N ASN A 41 -31.05 16.27 -20.14
CA ASN A 41 -32.28 16.88 -20.65
C ASN A 41 -32.89 17.94 -19.70
N ALA A 42 -32.22 18.29 -18.60
CA ALA A 42 -32.74 19.23 -17.61
C ALA A 42 -32.83 20.65 -18.18
N THR A 43 -34.03 21.22 -18.20
CA THR A 43 -34.31 22.59 -18.70
C THR A 43 -34.38 23.64 -17.58
N GLU A 44 -34.49 23.21 -16.32
CA GLU A 44 -34.54 24.10 -15.14
C GLU A 44 -33.15 24.62 -14.73
N ARG A 45 -33.00 25.17 -13.51
CA ARG A 45 -31.77 25.82 -13.03
C ARG A 45 -30.59 24.86 -12.96
N VAL A 46 -29.85 24.72 -14.07
CA VAL A 46 -28.67 23.85 -14.17
C VAL A 46 -27.47 24.48 -13.43
N PRO A 47 -26.81 23.76 -12.50
CA PRO A 47 -25.57 24.20 -11.85
C PRO A 47 -24.46 24.54 -12.85
N ARG A 48 -23.59 25.50 -12.51
CA ARG A 48 -22.48 25.95 -13.37
C ARG A 48 -21.56 24.82 -13.84
N ALA A 49 -21.28 23.83 -12.99
CA ALA A 49 -20.44 22.69 -13.35
C ALA A 49 -21.04 21.87 -14.50
N LYS A 50 -22.35 21.59 -14.44
CA LYS A 50 -23.08 20.85 -15.48
C LYS A 50 -23.19 21.65 -16.79
N LYS A 51 -23.34 22.99 -16.72
CA LYS A 51 -23.32 23.87 -17.90
C LYS A 51 -22.01 23.85 -18.69
N ARG A 52 -20.91 23.37 -18.10
CA ARG A 52 -19.61 23.24 -18.77
C ARG A 52 -19.47 21.94 -19.57
N LEU A 53 -20.36 20.97 -19.36
CA LEU A 53 -20.37 19.71 -20.11
C LEU A 53 -20.88 19.96 -21.53
N LYS A 54 -20.13 19.46 -22.51
CA LYS A 54 -20.45 19.46 -23.94
C LYS A 54 -21.19 18.15 -24.30
N PRO A 55 -21.85 18.07 -25.47
CA PRO A 55 -22.47 16.82 -25.93
C PRO A 55 -21.54 15.61 -25.83
N VAL A 56 -20.29 15.76 -26.28
CA VAL A 56 -19.27 14.71 -26.18
C VAL A 56 -18.96 14.26 -24.74
N ASP A 57 -19.12 15.12 -23.73
CA ASP A 57 -18.89 14.72 -22.34
C ASP A 57 -20.02 13.82 -21.83
N TRP A 58 -21.26 14.07 -22.26
CA TRP A 58 -22.40 13.20 -21.97
C TRP A 58 -22.27 11.84 -22.65
N ASP A 59 -21.86 11.84 -23.92
CA ASP A 59 -21.63 10.60 -24.67
C ASP A 59 -20.49 9.78 -24.02
N LEU A 60 -19.42 10.44 -23.55
CA LEU A 60 -18.35 9.77 -22.80
C LEU A 60 -18.80 9.22 -21.44
N ALA A 61 -19.76 9.88 -20.77
CA ALA A 61 -20.32 9.41 -19.51
C ALA A 61 -21.20 8.17 -19.69
N GLU A 62 -21.93 8.08 -20.81
CA GLU A 62 -22.70 6.90 -21.18
C GLU A 62 -21.77 5.74 -21.60
N ASP A 63 -20.76 6.02 -22.46
CA ASP A 63 -19.75 5.05 -22.90
C ASP A 63 -19.00 4.38 -21.73
N ILE A 64 -18.58 5.16 -20.72
CA ILE A 64 -17.90 4.58 -19.56
C ILE A 64 -18.83 3.73 -18.68
N LEU A 65 -20.13 4.05 -18.60
CA LEU A 65 -21.10 3.22 -17.89
C LEU A 65 -21.28 1.87 -18.59
N ASP A 66 -21.39 1.86 -19.91
CA ASP A 66 -21.53 0.62 -20.69
C ASP A 66 -20.29 -0.27 -20.54
N ARG A 67 -19.09 0.32 -20.61
CA ARG A 67 -17.83 -0.40 -20.38
C ARG A 67 -17.72 -0.95 -18.96
N LEU A 68 -18.13 -0.19 -17.95
CA LEU A 68 -18.11 -0.63 -16.56
C LEU A 68 -19.14 -1.74 -16.30
N GLU A 69 -20.32 -1.68 -16.91
CA GLU A 69 -21.31 -2.75 -16.77
C GLU A 69 -20.80 -4.06 -17.37
N ILE A 70 -20.18 -4.00 -18.56
CA ILE A 70 -19.55 -5.17 -19.19
C ILE A 70 -18.39 -5.70 -18.33
N ALA A 71 -17.53 -4.80 -17.82
CA ALA A 71 -16.38 -5.21 -17.00
C ALA A 71 -16.81 -5.85 -15.68
N LEU A 72 -17.87 -5.37 -15.05
CA LEU A 72 -18.33 -5.79 -13.72
C LEU A 72 -19.52 -6.74 -13.77
N ASP A 73 -19.83 -7.36 -14.92
CA ASP A 73 -21.00 -8.22 -15.10
C ASP A 73 -21.03 -9.38 -14.08
N ALA A 74 -19.86 -10.00 -13.82
CA ALA A 74 -19.72 -11.05 -12.82
C ALA A 74 -19.98 -10.58 -11.37
N PHE A 75 -19.98 -9.28 -11.11
CA PHE A 75 -20.19 -8.68 -9.78
C PHE A 75 -21.61 -8.15 -9.56
N ARG A 76 -22.52 -8.49 -10.45
CA ARG A 76 -23.94 -8.16 -10.33
C ARG A 76 -24.61 -8.95 -9.21
N THR A 77 -24.99 -8.26 -8.13
CA THR A 77 -25.57 -8.89 -6.93
C THR A 77 -26.88 -9.62 -7.21
N ASP A 78 -27.64 -9.21 -8.22
CA ASP A 78 -28.89 -9.83 -8.68
C ASP A 78 -28.69 -11.20 -9.34
N LEU A 79 -27.48 -11.49 -9.83
CA LEU A 79 -27.14 -12.78 -10.45
C LEU A 79 -26.51 -13.77 -9.46
N GLN A 80 -26.23 -13.33 -8.24
CA GLN A 80 -25.50 -14.12 -7.26
C GLN A 80 -26.46 -14.90 -6.34
N PRO A 81 -26.18 -16.18 -6.05
CA PRO A 81 -26.96 -16.93 -5.07
C PRO A 81 -26.81 -16.30 -3.67
N GLU A 82 -27.78 -16.55 -2.78
CA GLU A 82 -27.70 -16.05 -1.39
C GLU A 82 -26.45 -16.60 -0.69
N ILE A 83 -26.11 -17.86 -0.96
CA ILE A 83 -24.88 -18.52 -0.51
C ILE A 83 -24.26 -19.18 -1.74
N GLY A 84 -23.02 -18.80 -2.05
CA GLY A 84 -22.24 -19.34 -3.16
C GLY A 84 -20.85 -19.74 -2.70
N ASN A 85 -20.02 -20.18 -3.65
CA ASN A 85 -18.60 -20.45 -3.40
C ASN A 85 -17.79 -19.16 -3.59
N LEU A 86 -17.17 -18.65 -2.51
CA LEU A 86 -16.34 -17.45 -2.57
C LEU A 86 -15.10 -17.64 -3.45
N VAL A 87 -14.60 -18.87 -3.60
CA VAL A 87 -13.45 -19.18 -4.46
C VAL A 87 -13.81 -19.00 -5.93
N ALA A 88 -14.98 -19.49 -6.36
CA ALA A 88 -15.46 -19.38 -7.74
C ALA A 88 -15.67 -17.92 -8.20
N LEU A 89 -15.92 -16.98 -7.26
CA LEU A 89 -16.00 -15.55 -7.57
C LEU A 89 -14.67 -14.94 -8.04
N ALA A 90 -13.53 -15.62 -7.79
CA ALA A 90 -12.22 -15.16 -8.23
C ALA A 90 -12.07 -15.15 -9.75
N ALA A 91 -12.67 -16.10 -10.47
CA ALA A 91 -12.64 -16.12 -11.93
C ALA A 91 -13.32 -14.86 -12.53
N GLY A 92 -14.49 -14.51 -12.00
CA GLY A 92 -15.18 -13.26 -12.38
C GLY A 92 -14.37 -12.00 -12.01
N HIS A 93 -13.60 -12.04 -10.92
CA HIS A 93 -12.70 -10.96 -10.53
C HIS A 93 -11.54 -10.79 -11.50
N ARG A 94 -10.86 -11.88 -11.87
CA ARG A 94 -9.79 -11.87 -12.89
C ARG A 94 -10.32 -11.26 -14.19
N GLU A 95 -11.45 -11.77 -14.67
CA GLU A 95 -12.06 -11.30 -15.92
C GLU A 95 -12.44 -9.80 -15.86
N ALA A 96 -12.94 -9.33 -14.72
CA ALA A 96 -13.22 -7.92 -14.50
C ALA A 96 -11.93 -7.06 -14.54
N CYS A 97 -10.86 -7.52 -13.91
CA CYS A 97 -9.55 -6.85 -13.94
C CYS A 97 -9.01 -6.76 -15.38
N GLU A 98 -9.00 -7.87 -16.12
CA GLU A 98 -8.54 -7.92 -17.52
C GLU A 98 -9.33 -6.94 -18.40
N ARG A 99 -10.66 -6.94 -18.31
CA ARG A 99 -11.52 -6.00 -19.06
C ARG A 99 -11.27 -4.53 -18.70
N MET A 100 -10.94 -4.24 -17.43
CA MET A 100 -10.65 -2.88 -16.98
C MET A 100 -9.26 -2.40 -17.42
N MET A 101 -8.26 -3.29 -17.44
CA MET A 101 -6.92 -2.98 -17.93
C MET A 101 -6.92 -2.74 -19.45
N GLY A 102 -7.84 -3.38 -20.17
CA GLY A 102 -8.02 -3.21 -21.62
C GLY A 102 -6.94 -3.92 -22.42
N GLU A 103 -7.09 -3.95 -23.75
CA GLU A 103 -6.00 -4.32 -24.65
C GLU A 103 -5.01 -3.14 -24.65
N ALA A 104 -3.85 -3.31 -24.01
CA ALA A 104 -2.75 -2.37 -24.18
C ALA A 104 -2.43 -2.30 -25.68
N ASP A 105 -2.41 -1.10 -26.26
CA ASP A 105 -1.96 -0.90 -27.64
C ASP A 105 -0.54 -1.47 -27.72
N GLU A 106 -0.28 -2.37 -28.69
CA GLU A 106 0.99 -3.09 -28.89
C GLU A 106 2.24 -2.17 -29.00
N GLY A 107 2.04 -0.84 -29.05
CA GLY A 107 3.09 0.18 -29.12
C GLY A 107 3.54 0.80 -27.79
N ASP A 108 2.85 0.56 -26.66
CA ASP A 108 3.26 1.03 -25.33
C ASP A 108 3.93 -0.08 -24.50
N ALA A 109 4.48 -1.12 -25.16
CA ALA A 109 5.23 -2.24 -24.56
C ALA A 109 6.57 -1.84 -23.87
N ASP A 110 6.73 -0.57 -23.51
CA ASP A 110 7.73 -0.13 -22.52
C ASP A 110 7.06 0.09 -21.13
N GLU A 111 5.79 -0.28 -21.00
CA GLU A 111 5.03 -0.25 -19.75
C GLU A 111 5.51 -1.37 -18.81
N THR A 112 6.63 -1.07 -18.17
CA THR A 112 7.08 -1.52 -16.84
C THR A 112 6.60 -2.92 -16.44
N ASP A 113 7.53 -3.87 -16.42
CA ASP A 113 7.46 -5.12 -15.64
C ASP A 113 6.94 -4.80 -14.21
N ASP A 114 5.63 -4.87 -14.00
CA ASP A 114 4.96 -4.52 -12.75
C ASP A 114 4.75 -5.82 -11.95
N PRO A 115 5.62 -6.11 -10.98
CA PRO A 115 5.55 -7.37 -10.22
C PRO A 115 4.26 -7.50 -9.40
N SER A 116 3.46 -6.43 -9.26
CA SER A 116 2.15 -6.53 -8.63
C SER A 116 1.13 -7.27 -9.49
N LEU A 117 1.24 -7.19 -10.82
CA LEU A 117 0.38 -7.95 -11.75
C LEU A 117 0.70 -9.44 -11.68
N ASP A 118 1.97 -9.82 -11.78
CA ASP A 118 2.39 -11.23 -11.63
C ASP A 118 1.94 -11.82 -10.27
N THR A 119 2.04 -11.02 -9.21
CA THR A 119 1.62 -11.45 -7.86
C THR A 119 0.10 -11.64 -7.78
N LEU A 120 -0.66 -10.76 -8.45
CA LEU A 120 -2.12 -10.84 -8.52
C LEU A 120 -2.57 -12.04 -9.37
N ASP A 121 -1.92 -12.28 -10.50
CA ASP A 121 -2.17 -13.42 -11.39
C ASP A 121 -1.93 -14.73 -10.67
N GLY A 122 -0.81 -14.85 -9.94
CA GLY A 122 -0.53 -16.02 -9.13
C GLY A 122 -1.54 -16.24 -7.99
N LEU A 123 -2.11 -15.17 -7.41
CA LEU A 123 -3.21 -15.33 -6.44
C LEU A 123 -4.48 -15.87 -7.13
N PHE A 124 -4.79 -15.41 -8.34
CA PHE A 124 -5.91 -15.95 -9.10
C PHE A 124 -5.68 -17.41 -9.51
N ASP A 125 -4.46 -17.80 -9.89
CA ASP A 125 -4.11 -19.18 -10.24
C ASP A 125 -4.29 -20.14 -9.06
N ASP A 126 -3.88 -19.70 -7.87
CA ASP A 126 -4.06 -20.47 -6.63
C ASP A 126 -5.55 -20.63 -6.30
N LEU A 127 -6.36 -19.60 -6.53
CA LEU A 127 -7.81 -19.65 -6.30
C LEU A 127 -8.52 -20.53 -7.34
N GLU A 128 -8.14 -20.46 -8.61
CA GLU A 128 -8.65 -21.32 -9.67
C GLU A 128 -8.32 -22.79 -9.39
N SER A 129 -7.08 -23.07 -8.95
CA SER A 129 -6.66 -24.42 -8.55
C SER A 129 -7.45 -24.97 -7.35
N ALA A 130 -7.95 -24.09 -6.50
CA ALA A 130 -8.77 -24.42 -5.33
C ALA A 130 -10.28 -24.34 -5.60
N GLU A 131 -10.75 -24.15 -6.84
CA GLU A 131 -12.18 -23.95 -7.13
C GLU A 131 -13.05 -25.14 -6.69
N GLN A 132 -12.50 -26.35 -6.69
CA GLN A 132 -13.17 -27.56 -6.20
C GLN A 132 -13.35 -27.57 -4.68
N GLU A 133 -12.64 -26.72 -3.94
CA GLU A 133 -12.86 -26.50 -2.51
C GLU A 133 -14.05 -25.55 -2.31
N GLU A 134 -15.09 -26.02 -1.66
CA GLU A 134 -16.26 -25.21 -1.35
C GLU A 134 -15.97 -24.31 -0.14
N LEU A 135 -15.92 -23.00 -0.37
CA LEU A 135 -15.97 -22.00 0.70
C LEU A 135 -17.32 -21.26 0.66
N PRO A 136 -18.35 -21.75 1.38
CA PRO A 136 -19.67 -21.14 1.36
C PRO A 136 -19.65 -19.75 2.00
N GLY A 137 -20.19 -18.76 1.29
CA GLY A 137 -20.31 -17.39 1.79
C GLY A 137 -21.30 -16.55 0.98
N ARG A 138 -21.62 -15.35 1.49
CA ARG A 138 -22.43 -14.39 0.75
C ARG A 138 -21.53 -13.62 -0.21
N PHE A 139 -22.07 -13.17 -1.34
CA PHE A 139 -21.34 -12.31 -2.27
C PHE A 139 -20.72 -11.06 -1.59
N SER A 140 -21.40 -10.50 -0.58
CA SER A 140 -20.89 -9.39 0.22
C SER A 140 -19.61 -9.70 1.00
N ASP A 141 -19.32 -10.97 1.27
CA ASP A 141 -18.17 -11.42 2.05
C ASP A 141 -16.91 -11.54 1.18
N TYR A 142 -17.08 -11.61 -0.15
CA TYR A 142 -16.00 -11.81 -1.10
C TYR A 142 -14.89 -10.76 -0.97
N ALA A 143 -15.25 -9.48 -0.80
CA ALA A 143 -14.27 -8.42 -0.66
C ALA A 143 -13.36 -8.62 0.57
N ALA A 144 -13.92 -9.07 1.70
CA ALA A 144 -13.15 -9.36 2.90
C ALA A 144 -12.28 -10.61 2.72
N PHE A 145 -12.82 -11.66 2.09
CA PHE A 145 -12.11 -12.88 1.74
C PHE A 145 -10.89 -12.60 0.85
N PHE A 146 -11.08 -11.93 -0.29
CA PHE A 146 -10.01 -11.59 -1.20
C PHE A 146 -8.97 -10.65 -0.57
N THR A 147 -9.42 -9.69 0.25
CA THR A 147 -8.52 -8.81 1.01
C THR A 147 -7.65 -9.60 2.00
N ALA A 148 -8.19 -10.64 2.65
CA ALA A 148 -7.41 -11.46 3.57
C ALA A 148 -6.32 -12.24 2.82
N LEU A 149 -6.65 -12.85 1.69
CA LEU A 149 -5.70 -13.63 0.89
C LEU A 149 -4.64 -12.76 0.23
N SER A 150 -5.01 -11.59 -0.31
CA SER A 150 -4.07 -10.67 -0.94
C SER A 150 -3.06 -10.07 0.05
N ARG A 151 -3.42 -9.92 1.34
CA ARG A 151 -2.49 -9.44 2.38
C ARG A 151 -1.31 -10.38 2.64
N ASP A 152 -1.48 -11.66 2.38
CA ASP A 152 -0.43 -12.66 2.56
C ASP A 152 0.49 -12.74 1.32
N ARG A 153 0.16 -12.02 0.25
CA ARG A 153 1.00 -11.93 -0.95
C ARG A 153 2.05 -10.84 -0.79
N THR A 154 3.31 -11.19 -1.04
CA THR A 154 4.41 -10.24 -1.06
C THR A 154 4.69 -9.86 -2.51
N VAL A 155 4.41 -8.61 -2.86
CA VAL A 155 4.85 -8.06 -4.15
C VAL A 155 6.34 -7.79 -4.06
N ALA A 156 7.11 -8.46 -4.93
CA ALA A 156 8.52 -8.13 -5.06
C ALA A 156 8.63 -6.67 -5.47
N CYS A 157 9.27 -5.83 -4.66
CA CYS A 157 9.53 -4.47 -5.10
C CYS A 157 10.62 -4.58 -6.18
N ALA A 158 10.24 -4.46 -7.46
CA ALA A 158 11.20 -4.27 -8.54
C ALA A 158 11.93 -2.97 -8.21
N GLN A 159 13.12 -3.08 -7.61
CA GLN A 159 13.93 -1.92 -7.29
C GLN A 159 14.28 -1.28 -8.62
N ARG A 160 13.54 -0.23 -9.01
CA ARG A 160 13.95 0.70 -10.05
C ARG A 160 15.36 1.16 -9.67
N SER A 161 16.35 0.52 -10.27
CA SER A 161 17.80 0.68 -10.10
C SER A 161 18.19 1.43 -8.82
N ALA A 162 18.17 0.76 -7.67
CA ALA A 162 18.91 1.26 -6.53
C ALA A 162 20.38 1.45 -6.97
N HIS A 163 20.97 2.62 -6.69
CA HIS A 163 22.33 2.91 -7.11
C HIS A 163 23.26 1.76 -6.68
N PRO A 164 24.13 1.19 -7.54
CA PRO A 164 24.86 -0.07 -7.25
C PRO A 164 25.69 -0.08 -5.96
N ARG A 165 26.07 1.11 -5.47
CA ARG A 165 26.84 1.32 -4.24
C ARG A 165 25.98 1.62 -2.99
N LEU A 166 24.66 1.64 -3.12
CA LEU A 166 23.72 1.94 -2.05
C LEU A 166 22.88 0.71 -1.75
N ARG A 167 22.87 0.29 -0.49
CA ARG A 167 22.03 -0.81 -0.01
C ARG A 167 21.32 -0.36 1.25
N ILE A 168 20.00 -0.51 1.28
CA ILE A 168 19.19 -0.31 2.48
C ILE A 168 19.00 -1.69 3.09
N LEU A 169 19.48 -1.87 4.32
CA LEU A 169 19.57 -3.17 4.98
C LEU A 169 18.95 -3.10 6.36
N GLY A 170 18.34 -4.20 6.79
CA GLY A 170 18.02 -4.42 8.19
C GLY A 170 19.27 -4.63 9.05
N PRO A 171 19.20 -4.43 10.38
CA PRO A 171 20.35 -4.65 11.28
C PRO A 171 20.94 -6.06 11.25
N LEU A 172 20.12 -7.08 10.95
CA LEU A 172 20.58 -8.45 10.78
C LEU A 172 21.40 -8.63 9.51
N GLU A 173 20.96 -8.05 8.40
CA GLU A 173 21.63 -8.15 7.10
C GLU A 173 22.93 -7.35 7.10
N ALA A 174 22.91 -6.14 7.69
CA ALA A 174 24.05 -5.24 7.72
C ALA A 174 25.27 -5.86 8.42
N ARG A 175 25.06 -6.66 9.48
CA ARG A 175 26.19 -7.28 10.22
C ARG A 175 26.90 -8.39 9.45
N LEU A 176 26.26 -8.93 8.40
CA LEU A 176 26.83 -10.02 7.59
C LEU A 176 27.72 -9.49 6.47
N LEU A 177 27.83 -8.17 6.34
CA LEU A 177 28.50 -7.51 5.23
C LEU A 177 29.57 -6.57 5.76
N SER A 178 30.67 -6.47 5.01
CA SER A 178 31.67 -5.43 5.21
C SER A 178 31.36 -4.26 4.26
N VAL A 179 31.36 -3.05 4.80
CA VAL A 179 31.10 -1.82 4.04
C VAL A 179 32.10 -0.74 4.44
N ASP A 180 32.44 0.16 3.51
CA ASP A 180 33.36 1.27 3.80
C ASP A 180 32.71 2.33 4.70
N ARG A 181 31.40 2.56 4.48
CA ARG A 181 30.58 3.50 5.25
C ARG A 181 29.24 2.87 5.59
N ILE A 182 28.82 3.05 6.85
CA ILE A 182 27.49 2.67 7.32
C ILE A 182 26.73 3.90 7.80
N VAL A 183 25.44 3.97 7.46
CA VAL A 183 24.53 4.99 7.97
C VAL A 183 23.50 4.32 8.85
N LEU A 184 23.65 4.49 10.17
CA LEU A 184 22.67 4.02 11.15
C LEU A 184 21.54 5.05 11.23
N GLY A 185 20.42 4.71 10.60
CA GLY A 185 19.26 5.57 10.46
C GLY A 185 18.25 5.45 11.60
N GLY A 186 17.72 6.59 12.05
CA GLY A 186 16.55 6.63 12.92
C GLY A 186 16.83 6.25 14.37
N LEU A 187 17.94 6.73 14.96
CA LEU A 187 18.28 6.55 16.37
C LEU A 187 17.40 7.41 17.30
N ASP A 188 16.11 7.21 17.18
CA ASP A 188 15.06 7.74 18.04
C ASP A 188 14.57 6.63 18.98
N GLU A 189 14.10 7.01 20.16
CA GLU A 189 13.48 6.08 21.10
C GLU A 189 12.29 5.39 20.44
N THR A 190 12.03 4.12 20.77
CA THR A 190 11.03 3.21 20.13
C THR A 190 11.36 2.70 18.73
N VAL A 191 12.30 3.34 18.02
CA VAL A 191 12.87 2.82 16.77
C VAL A 191 14.13 2.01 17.07
N TRP A 192 15.04 2.59 17.87
CA TRP A 192 16.24 1.93 18.37
C TRP A 192 16.37 2.14 19.89
N PRO A 193 16.15 1.10 20.72
CA PRO A 193 15.64 -0.22 20.36
C PRO A 193 14.16 -0.15 19.94
N VAL A 194 13.74 -1.11 19.12
CA VAL A 194 12.33 -1.26 18.73
C VAL A 194 11.49 -1.44 20.00
N ARG A 195 10.38 -0.71 20.08
CA ARG A 195 9.41 -0.83 21.18
C ARG A 195 8.96 -2.29 21.30
N GLN A 196 9.13 -2.87 22.49
CA GLN A 196 8.64 -4.20 22.76
C GLN A 196 7.11 -4.15 22.86
N THR A 197 6.43 -4.95 22.05
CA THR A 197 5.00 -5.20 22.18
C THR A 197 4.78 -6.35 23.15
N THR A 198 3.78 -6.23 24.01
CA THR A 198 3.34 -7.36 24.84
C THR A 198 2.65 -8.36 23.91
N ASP A 199 3.01 -9.63 24.06
CA ASP A 199 2.38 -10.75 23.36
C ASP A 199 0.90 -10.87 23.79
N ALA A 200 0.00 -11.15 22.84
CA ALA A 200 -1.43 -11.26 23.11
C ALA A 200 -1.80 -12.56 23.86
N PHE A 201 -0.95 -13.58 23.80
CA PHE A 201 -1.24 -14.91 24.34
C PHE A 201 -0.42 -15.23 25.59
N LEU A 202 0.88 -14.88 25.59
CA LEU A 202 1.80 -15.24 26.69
C LEU A 202 2.32 -14.00 27.41
N ASN A 203 1.91 -13.81 28.65
CA ASN A 203 2.51 -12.78 29.51
C ASN A 203 3.98 -13.14 29.84
N ARG A 204 4.74 -12.16 30.36
CA ARG A 204 6.18 -12.34 30.62
C ARG A 204 6.51 -13.52 31.55
N PRO A 205 5.81 -13.74 32.68
CA PRO A 205 5.99 -14.95 33.50
C PRO A 205 5.81 -16.25 32.71
N MET A 206 4.70 -16.38 31.98
CA MET A 206 4.41 -17.59 31.20
C MET A 206 5.49 -17.88 30.14
N ARG A 207 6.05 -16.85 29.51
CA ARG A 207 7.18 -17.01 28.57
C ARG A 207 8.41 -17.60 29.26
N GLY A 208 8.70 -17.15 30.49
CA GLY A 208 9.79 -17.68 31.30
C GLY A 208 9.57 -19.16 31.66
N ASP A 209 8.35 -19.51 32.07
CA ASP A 209 7.98 -20.88 32.47
C ASP A 209 8.11 -21.88 31.31
N VAL A 210 7.88 -21.44 30.07
CA VAL A 210 8.00 -22.26 28.85
C VAL A 210 9.42 -22.20 28.26
N GLY A 211 10.37 -21.53 28.93
CA GLY A 211 11.77 -21.44 28.48
C GLY A 211 11.98 -20.52 27.28
N LEU A 212 11.01 -19.67 26.95
CA LEU A 212 11.14 -18.69 25.88
C LEU A 212 12.00 -17.51 26.32
N SER A 213 12.74 -16.92 25.37
CA SER A 213 13.55 -15.75 25.67
C SER A 213 12.69 -14.54 26.09
N PRO A 214 13.16 -13.77 27.09
CA PRO A 214 12.49 -12.55 27.50
C PRO A 214 12.50 -11.51 26.37
N PRO A 215 11.44 -10.70 26.21
CA PRO A 215 11.37 -9.69 25.16
C PRO A 215 12.52 -8.68 25.24
N GLU A 216 13.05 -8.41 26.43
CA GLU A 216 14.22 -7.55 26.68
C GLU A 216 15.48 -8.02 25.94
N ARG A 217 15.58 -9.31 25.55
CA ARG A 217 16.68 -9.83 24.73
C ARG A 217 16.84 -9.05 23.42
N ARG A 218 15.74 -8.56 22.84
CA ARG A 218 15.76 -7.73 21.63
C ARG A 218 16.46 -6.38 21.84
N ILE A 219 16.44 -5.83 23.06
CA ILE A 219 17.18 -4.62 23.40
C ILE A 219 18.68 -4.90 23.37
N GLY A 220 19.10 -6.03 23.95
CA GLY A 220 20.49 -6.49 23.89
C GLY A 220 20.95 -6.73 22.44
N GLN A 221 20.09 -7.32 21.61
CA GLN A 221 20.39 -7.51 20.19
C GLN A 221 20.54 -6.17 19.45
N ALA A 222 19.61 -5.23 19.64
CA ALA A 222 19.71 -3.90 19.03
C ALA A 222 20.95 -3.13 19.50
N ALA A 223 21.35 -3.29 20.77
CA ALA A 223 22.59 -2.70 21.29
C ALA A 223 23.83 -3.32 20.63
N HIS A 224 23.84 -4.64 20.44
CA HIS A 224 24.90 -5.34 19.70
C HIS A 224 25.01 -4.80 18.28
N ASP A 225 23.88 -4.69 17.58
CA ASP A 225 23.85 -4.24 16.18
C ASP A 225 24.30 -2.78 16.05
N PHE A 226 23.93 -1.93 17.01
CA PHE A 226 24.39 -0.55 17.10
C PHE A 226 25.92 -0.49 17.27
N VAL A 227 26.49 -1.27 18.19
CA VAL A 227 27.94 -1.31 18.43
C VAL A 227 28.69 -1.89 17.24
N GLN A 228 28.17 -2.96 16.61
CA GLN A 228 28.74 -3.54 15.38
C GLN A 228 28.80 -2.50 14.26
N GLY A 229 27.71 -1.75 14.04
CA GLY A 229 27.69 -0.68 13.05
C GLY A 229 28.73 0.41 13.35
N LEU A 230 28.85 0.83 14.62
CA LEU A 230 29.88 1.78 15.04
C LEU A 230 31.32 1.27 14.88
N GLY A 231 31.52 -0.04 14.76
CA GLY A 231 32.83 -0.65 14.50
C GLY A 231 33.34 -0.49 13.06
N THR A 232 32.51 0.04 12.16
CA THR A 232 32.89 0.33 10.76
C THR A 232 33.83 1.54 10.67
N HIS A 233 34.70 1.58 9.66
CA HIS A 233 35.64 2.69 9.46
C HIS A 233 34.96 4.07 9.44
N ASP A 234 33.79 4.18 8.78
CA ASP A 234 33.02 5.42 8.73
C ASP A 234 31.55 5.17 9.09
N ALA A 235 31.19 5.49 10.33
CA ALA A 235 29.84 5.35 10.85
C ALA A 235 29.16 6.71 10.98
N VAL A 236 28.07 6.89 10.23
CA VAL A 236 27.18 8.05 10.36
C VAL A 236 25.94 7.64 11.12
N VAL A 237 25.63 8.37 12.18
CA VAL A 237 24.42 8.12 12.99
C VAL A 237 23.44 9.26 12.80
N THR A 238 22.22 8.95 12.40
CA THR A 238 21.17 9.94 12.17
C THR A 238 19.97 9.70 13.07
N ARG A 239 19.29 10.79 13.41
CA ARG A 239 18.02 10.75 14.12
C ARG A 239 17.11 11.86 13.58
N ALA A 240 15.80 11.64 13.63
CA ALA A 240 14.87 12.69 13.29
C ALA A 240 14.75 13.68 14.45
N ALA A 241 14.42 14.95 14.16
CA ALA A 241 13.99 15.89 15.21
C ALA A 241 12.46 15.84 15.39
N LYS A 242 11.74 15.53 14.30
CA LYS A 242 10.29 15.35 14.26
C LYS A 242 9.94 14.16 13.36
N ARG A 243 8.88 13.44 13.71
CA ARG A 243 8.27 12.39 12.90
C ARG A 243 6.75 12.60 12.96
N GLU A 244 6.10 12.60 11.80
CA GLU A 244 4.64 12.82 11.70
C GLU A 244 4.16 14.09 12.44
N GLY A 245 4.96 15.16 12.37
CA GLY A 245 4.65 16.44 13.02
C GLY A 245 4.98 16.52 14.51
N SER A 246 5.26 15.40 15.18
CA SER A 246 5.61 15.36 16.61
C SER A 246 7.12 15.32 16.86
N PRO A 247 7.65 16.03 17.89
CA PRO A 247 9.05 15.92 18.30
C PRO A 247 9.43 14.49 18.68
N THR A 248 10.63 14.05 18.33
CA THR A 248 11.14 12.73 18.73
C THR A 248 12.11 12.81 19.90
N VAL A 249 12.17 11.73 20.69
CA VAL A 249 13.13 11.57 21.78
C VAL A 249 14.38 10.85 21.26
N PRO A 250 15.61 11.33 21.51
CA PRO A 250 16.81 10.61 21.09
C PRO A 250 16.89 9.24 21.75
N SER A 251 17.34 8.23 20.99
CA SER A 251 17.53 6.87 21.48
C SER A 251 18.34 6.84 22.77
N ARG A 252 17.92 5.99 23.72
CA ARG A 252 18.70 5.66 24.92
C ARG A 252 20.15 5.25 24.63
N PHE A 253 20.46 4.69 23.45
CA PHE A 253 21.83 4.34 23.08
C PHE A 253 22.69 5.58 22.85
N LEU A 254 22.15 6.62 22.20
CA LEU A 254 22.84 7.90 22.03
C LEU A 254 23.08 8.60 23.37
N GLN A 255 22.08 8.57 24.25
CA GLN A 255 22.19 9.15 25.59
C GLN A 255 23.31 8.46 26.39
N ARG A 256 23.38 7.13 26.35
CA ARG A 256 24.44 6.35 27.01
C ARG A 256 25.81 6.61 26.38
N LEU A 257 25.88 6.72 25.05
CA LEU A 257 27.14 7.02 24.36
C LEU A 257 27.69 8.39 24.74
N ARG A 258 26.83 9.42 24.80
CA ARG A 258 27.21 10.76 25.28
C ARG A 258 27.67 10.72 26.74
N ALA A 259 26.90 10.05 27.61
CA ALA A 259 27.24 9.96 29.02
C ALA A 259 28.59 9.26 29.25
N PHE A 260 28.90 8.25 28.44
CA PHE A 260 30.17 7.52 28.51
C PHE A 260 31.34 8.30 27.89
N GLY A 261 31.17 8.88 26.69
CA GLY A 261 32.24 9.59 25.97
C GLY A 261 32.54 10.99 26.50
N GLY A 262 31.63 11.57 27.28
CA GLY A 262 31.73 12.94 27.79
C GLY A 262 31.36 14.00 26.74
N ASP A 263 31.09 15.22 27.22
CA ASP A 263 30.56 16.29 26.38
C ASP A 263 31.53 16.77 25.29
N ALA A 264 32.85 16.72 25.54
CA ALA A 264 33.86 17.14 24.57
C ALA A 264 33.87 16.24 23.32
N VAL A 265 33.94 14.91 23.52
CA VAL A 265 33.90 13.92 22.44
C VAL A 265 32.57 13.97 21.70
N TRP A 266 31.47 14.14 22.45
CA TRP A 266 30.15 14.27 21.86
C TRP A 266 29.99 15.51 20.97
N ALA A 267 30.49 16.67 21.43
CA ALA A 267 30.45 17.91 20.66
C ALA A 267 31.26 17.80 19.36
N ASP A 268 32.45 17.20 19.42
CA ASP A 268 33.29 16.93 18.27
C ASP A 268 32.61 15.96 17.27
N ALA A 269 31.98 14.88 17.75
CA ALA A 269 31.20 13.98 16.91
C ALA A 269 30.03 14.69 16.20
N ILE A 270 29.31 15.56 16.90
CA ILE A 270 28.24 16.39 16.30
C ILE A 270 28.83 17.33 15.24
N ALA A 271 29.94 18.02 15.54
CA ALA A 271 30.58 18.95 14.63
C ALA A 271 30.99 18.27 13.31
N ARG A 272 31.60 17.08 13.39
CA ARG A 272 31.90 16.26 12.20
C ARG A 272 30.63 15.90 11.43
N GLY A 273 29.54 15.59 12.11
CA GLY A 273 28.25 15.26 11.50
C GLY A 273 27.58 16.44 10.76
N GLN A 274 27.80 17.68 11.20
CA GLN A 274 27.17 18.87 10.58
C GLN A 274 27.51 19.01 9.09
N ARG A 275 28.67 18.52 8.66
CA ARG A 275 29.09 18.53 7.24
C ARG A 275 28.11 17.81 6.31
N LEU A 276 27.30 16.90 6.84
CA LEU A 276 26.36 16.07 6.08
C LEU A 276 24.95 16.69 5.99
N ARG A 277 24.66 17.81 6.67
CA ARG A 277 23.32 18.44 6.68
C ARG A 277 23.08 19.38 5.49
N GLY A 278 24.11 19.68 4.71
CA GLY A 278 24.05 20.57 3.54
C GLY A 278 24.40 19.89 2.22
N LEU A 279 24.49 18.56 2.21
CA LEU A 279 24.52 17.73 0.99
C LEU A 279 23.08 17.46 0.55
#